data_AF-A0A355Q250-F1
#
_entry.id   AF-A0A355Q250-F1
#
_cell.length_a   1.000
_cell.length_b   1.000
_cell.length_c   1.000
_cell.angle_alpha   90.00
_cell.angle_beta   90.00
_cell.angle_gamma   90.00
#
_symmetry.space_group_name_H-M   'P 1'
#
loop_
_entity.id
_entity.type
_entity.pdbx_description
1 polymer ?
#
loop_
_entity_poly.entity_id
_entity_poly.type
_entity_poly.pdbx_seq_one_letter_code
_entity_poly.pdbx_strand_id
1 'polypeptide(L)'
;MEAEERWEEASISYREAVVANPDNLVYHEALQRANRQVAQENLQRYREYLAAGEGVKAFARLQAVRQQDPDLAEAAEEEKLWSHALLSGRVQFEFEQLQTNVRLADEMQLQIRFNTPAGKTISAPISSESGIFFVEDLTYRQNPQIFAQYSVQSIGLQLVRSEPSGLSRREYQKFIDFREIQPLRVQGQLDFPTTMVPSRYLISDRSRMLLRQQNPQEWNPPRLVQYELLLQGDRIAVRSTDQRREFAADILYWNLEDQRALLDFGVYDLRFQEENRNWTIRRQDYQEPTDDYLLELADNLALSPYFFYSGIAYSFIAQP
;
A
#
# COMPACT_ATOMS: atom_id res chain seq x y z
N MET A 1 24.84 22.12 -25.21
CA MET A 1 23.88 21.20 -24.58
C MET A 1 23.39 20.15 -25.56
N GLU A 2 22.52 20.44 -26.55
CA GLU A 2 22.11 19.42 -27.54
C GLU A 2 23.31 18.82 -28.31
N ALA A 3 24.24 19.66 -28.79
CA ALA A 3 25.46 19.23 -29.47
C ALA A 3 26.43 18.41 -28.57
N GLU A 4 26.21 18.42 -27.25
CA GLU A 4 26.97 17.66 -26.26
C GLU A 4 26.16 16.47 -25.73
N GLU A 5 25.00 16.17 -26.34
CA GLU A 5 24.07 15.11 -25.92
C GLU A 5 23.56 15.25 -24.47
N ARG A 6 23.63 16.46 -23.90
CA ARG A 6 23.11 16.78 -22.56
C ARG A 6 21.62 17.13 -22.65
N TRP A 7 20.82 16.14 -23.02
CA TRP A 7 19.40 16.32 -23.36
C TRP A 7 18.52 16.70 -22.17
N GLU A 8 18.77 16.15 -20.98
CA GLU A 8 18.04 16.54 -19.75
C GLU A 8 18.24 18.03 -19.43
N GLU A 9 19.48 18.50 -19.50
CA GLU A 9 19.82 19.91 -19.24
C GLU A 9 19.26 20.84 -20.33
N ALA A 10 19.28 20.38 -21.59
CA ALA A 10 18.66 21.10 -22.69
C ALA A 10 17.14 21.22 -22.48
N SER A 11 16.45 20.15 -22.11
CA SER A 11 15.00 20.15 -21.82
C SER A 11 14.64 21.12 -20.70
N ILE A 12 15.41 21.14 -19.60
CA ILE A 12 15.21 22.09 -18.50
C ILE A 12 15.38 23.53 -19.00
N SER A 13 16.47 23.81 -19.71
CA SER A 13 16.77 25.16 -20.21
C SER A 13 15.70 25.66 -21.20
N TYR A 14 15.22 24.80 -22.10
CA TYR A 14 14.13 25.19 -23.00
C TYR A 14 12.80 25.37 -22.28
N ARG A 15 12.53 24.61 -21.22
CA ARG A 15 11.34 24.80 -20.40
C ARG A 15 11.35 26.17 -19.73
N GLU A 16 12.49 26.59 -19.18
CA GLU A 16 12.66 27.94 -18.64
C GLU A 16 12.44 29.01 -19.72
N ALA A 17 12.99 28.80 -20.93
CA ALA A 17 12.82 29.71 -22.06
C ALA A 17 11.35 29.83 -22.53
N VAL A 18 10.61 28.72 -22.55
CA VAL A 18 9.16 28.70 -22.85
C VAL A 18 8.36 29.42 -21.78
N VAL A 19 8.68 29.22 -20.48
CA VAL A 19 8.02 29.94 -19.39
C VAL A 19 8.27 31.45 -19.50
N ALA A 20 9.48 31.86 -19.84
CA ALA A 20 9.83 33.26 -20.01
C ALA A 20 9.22 33.89 -21.28
N ASN A 21 9.02 33.11 -22.34
CA ASN A 21 8.50 33.57 -23.64
C ASN A 21 7.48 32.55 -24.21
N PRO A 22 6.25 32.52 -23.69
CA PRO A 22 5.28 31.46 -23.97
C PRO A 22 4.76 31.46 -25.41
N ASP A 23 4.85 32.56 -26.15
CA ASP A 23 4.39 32.64 -27.55
C ASP A 23 5.50 32.28 -28.57
N ASN A 24 6.71 31.98 -28.11
CA ASN A 24 7.84 31.69 -29.00
C ASN A 24 7.82 30.23 -29.48
N LEU A 25 7.32 30.01 -30.69
CA LEU A 25 7.23 28.70 -31.33
C LEU A 25 8.57 27.96 -31.44
N VAL A 26 9.69 28.68 -31.61
CA VAL A 26 11.02 28.06 -31.71
C VAL A 26 11.42 27.37 -30.40
N TYR A 27 11.08 27.98 -29.26
CA TYR A 27 11.34 27.37 -27.95
C TYR A 27 10.45 26.17 -27.68
N HIS A 28 9.18 26.22 -28.11
CA HIS A 28 8.28 25.07 -28.02
C HIS A 28 8.78 23.89 -28.86
N GLU A 29 9.17 24.13 -30.11
CA GLU A 29 9.72 23.09 -30.98
C GLU A 29 11.02 22.50 -30.42
N ALA A 30 11.93 23.34 -29.93
CA ALA A 30 13.18 22.89 -29.32
C ALA A 30 12.93 22.06 -28.05
N LEU A 31 12.01 22.51 -27.17
CA LEU A 31 11.59 21.76 -25.99
C LEU A 31 10.99 20.40 -26.37
N GLN A 32 10.12 20.35 -27.38
CA GLN A 32 9.49 19.10 -27.82
C GLN A 32 10.53 18.11 -28.36
N ARG A 33 11.49 18.56 -29.17
CA ARG A 33 12.58 17.69 -29.64
C ARG A 33 13.43 17.17 -28.48
N ALA A 34 13.84 18.05 -27.57
CA ALA A 34 14.64 17.66 -26.41
C ALA A 34 13.89 16.66 -25.53
N ASN A 35 12.60 16.91 -25.24
CA ASN A 35 11.76 16.03 -24.44
C ASN A 35 11.64 14.62 -25.04
N ARG A 36 11.45 14.50 -26.37
CA ARG A 36 11.41 13.19 -27.03
C ARG A 36 12.70 12.41 -26.81
N GLN A 37 13.85 13.08 -26.81
CA GLN A 37 15.12 12.39 -26.62
C GLN A 37 15.36 11.99 -25.16
N VAL A 38 15.02 12.87 -24.21
CA VAL A 38 15.05 12.51 -22.79
C VAL A 38 14.06 11.38 -22.47
N ALA A 39 12.91 11.33 -23.14
CA ALA A 39 11.93 10.25 -22.98
C ALA A 39 12.53 8.89 -23.40
N GLN A 40 13.27 8.83 -24.51
CA GLN A 40 13.95 7.60 -24.94
C GLN A 40 15.04 7.16 -23.95
N GLU A 41 15.84 8.11 -23.42
CA GLU A 41 16.83 7.80 -22.38
C GLU A 41 16.20 7.30 -21.08
N ASN A 42 15.10 7.92 -20.65
CA ASN A 42 14.35 7.48 -19.47
C ASN A 42 13.71 6.10 -19.69
N LEU A 43 13.24 5.79 -20.90
CA LEU A 43 12.73 4.46 -21.23
C LEU A 43 13.83 3.39 -21.18
N GLN A 44 15.04 3.73 -21.60
CA GLN A 44 16.19 2.83 -21.48
C GLN A 44 16.55 2.59 -20.00
N ARG A 45 16.65 3.64 -19.19
CA ARG A 45 16.89 3.53 -17.73
C ARG A 45 15.77 2.78 -17.01
N TYR A 46 14.52 2.94 -17.46
CA TYR A 46 13.37 2.16 -16.98
C TYR A 46 13.63 0.66 -17.12
N ARG A 47 14.03 0.20 -18.32
CA ARG A 47 14.32 -1.21 -18.58
C ARG A 47 15.48 -1.72 -17.73
N GLU A 48 16.51 -0.91 -17.52
CA GLU A 48 17.66 -1.24 -16.68
C GLU A 48 17.26 -1.42 -15.21
N TYR A 49 16.50 -0.47 -14.64
CA TYR A 49 16.01 -0.58 -13.26
C TYR A 49 15.06 -1.77 -13.08
N LEU A 50 14.21 -2.02 -14.07
CA LEU A 50 13.30 -3.15 -14.05
C LEU A 50 14.07 -4.48 -14.03
N ALA A 51 15.10 -4.63 -14.88
CA ALA A 51 15.97 -5.80 -14.91
C ALA A 51 16.77 -5.97 -13.59
N ALA A 52 17.08 -4.88 -12.90
CA ALA A 52 17.74 -4.89 -11.59
C ALA A 52 16.78 -5.17 -10.42
N GLY A 53 15.47 -5.30 -10.66
CA GLY A 53 14.45 -5.49 -9.61
C GLY A 53 14.16 -4.22 -8.79
N GLU A 54 14.58 -3.05 -9.29
CA GLU A 54 14.40 -1.74 -8.65
C GLU A 54 13.06 -1.09 -9.07
N GLY A 55 11.95 -1.76 -8.77
CA GLY A 55 10.63 -1.43 -9.31
C GLY A 55 10.18 0.02 -9.12
N VAL A 56 10.37 0.60 -7.93
CA VAL A 56 10.02 2.01 -7.64
C VAL A 56 10.77 2.98 -8.55
N LYS A 57 12.08 2.75 -8.76
CA LYS A 57 12.89 3.60 -9.65
C LYS A 57 12.53 3.39 -11.11
N ALA A 58 12.24 2.15 -11.51
CA ALA A 58 11.76 1.85 -12.84
C ALA A 58 10.48 2.63 -13.13
N PHE A 59 9.44 2.48 -12.31
CA PHE A 59 8.17 3.16 -12.51
C PHE A 59 8.29 4.69 -12.50
N ALA A 60 9.13 5.26 -11.62
CA ALA A 60 9.41 6.70 -11.64
C ALA A 60 10.00 7.18 -12.99
N ARG A 61 10.87 6.37 -13.62
CA ARG A 61 11.37 6.65 -14.96
C ARG A 61 10.27 6.53 -16.01
N LEU A 62 9.43 5.50 -15.94
CA LEU A 62 8.29 5.35 -16.83
C LEU A 62 7.33 6.54 -16.77
N GLN A 63 7.02 7.03 -15.56
CA GLN A 63 6.22 8.26 -15.38
C GLN A 63 6.89 9.49 -16.00
N ALA A 64 8.21 9.63 -15.87
CA ALA A 64 8.95 10.71 -16.52
C ALA A 64 8.86 10.63 -18.06
N VAL A 65 8.89 9.41 -18.65
CA VAL A 65 8.64 9.21 -20.08
C VAL A 65 7.27 9.72 -20.46
N ARG A 66 6.21 9.34 -19.74
CA ARG A 66 4.82 9.79 -20.00
C ARG A 66 4.65 11.30 -19.94
N GLN A 67 5.39 11.97 -19.04
CA GLN A 67 5.38 13.44 -18.93
C GLN A 67 6.11 14.13 -20.08
N GLN A 68 7.18 13.52 -20.60
CA GLN A 68 8.04 14.11 -21.63
C GLN A 68 7.51 13.85 -23.04
N ASP A 69 7.05 12.64 -23.31
CA ASP A 69 6.46 12.22 -24.58
C ASP A 69 5.16 11.43 -24.34
N PRO A 70 4.02 12.12 -24.15
CA PRO A 70 2.73 11.49 -23.89
C PRO A 70 2.24 10.58 -25.03
N ASP A 71 2.74 10.78 -26.24
CA ASP A 71 2.35 10.04 -27.45
C ASP A 71 3.18 8.76 -27.64
N LEU A 72 4.20 8.52 -26.81
CA LEU A 72 5.01 7.31 -26.89
C LEU A 72 4.20 6.09 -26.45
N ALA A 73 3.66 5.37 -27.44
CA ALA A 73 2.77 4.22 -27.24
C ALA A 73 3.38 3.14 -26.34
N GLU A 74 4.69 2.88 -26.45
CA GLU A 74 5.37 1.88 -25.63
C GLU A 74 5.24 2.18 -24.13
N ALA A 75 5.37 3.45 -23.74
CA ALA A 75 5.25 3.85 -22.34
C ALA A 75 3.82 3.66 -21.81
N ALA A 76 2.81 3.93 -22.64
CA ALA A 76 1.41 3.72 -22.29
C ALA A 76 1.07 2.22 -22.12
N GLU A 77 1.64 1.34 -22.95
CA GLU A 77 1.43 -0.10 -22.81
C GLU A 77 2.16 -0.68 -21.60
N GLU A 78 3.39 -0.23 -21.32
CA GLU A 78 4.13 -0.66 -20.14
C GLU A 78 3.45 -0.19 -18.84
N GLU A 79 2.86 1.00 -18.81
CA GLU A 79 2.14 1.52 -17.63
C GLU A 79 0.99 0.61 -17.20
N LYS A 80 0.28 -0.02 -18.15
CA LYS A 80 -0.80 -0.98 -17.87
C LYS A 80 -0.33 -2.28 -17.20
N LEU A 81 0.98 -2.54 -17.23
CA LEU A 81 1.58 -3.73 -16.60
C LEU A 81 1.93 -3.49 -15.13
N TRP A 82 1.84 -2.25 -14.67
CA TRP A 82 2.02 -1.88 -13.28
C TRP A 82 0.68 -1.90 -12.56
N SER A 83 0.70 -2.32 -11.31
CA SER A 83 -0.47 -2.27 -10.44
C SER A 83 -0.06 -1.76 -9.08
N HIS A 84 -0.91 -0.91 -8.51
CA HIS A 84 -0.68 -0.34 -7.18
C HIS A 84 -1.60 -1.00 -6.15
N ALA A 85 -1.10 -1.22 -4.95
CA ALA A 85 -1.87 -1.74 -3.82
C ALA A 85 -1.80 -0.76 -2.65
N LEU A 86 -2.92 -0.12 -2.32
CA LEU A 86 -3.05 0.66 -1.10
C LEU A 86 -3.44 -0.29 0.04
N LEU A 87 -2.58 -0.40 1.05
CA LEU A 87 -2.89 -1.09 2.30
C LEU A 87 -3.35 -0.04 3.29
N SER A 88 -4.52 -0.21 3.90
CA SER A 88 -5.06 0.75 4.86
C SER A 88 -5.79 0.10 6.02
N GLY A 89 -5.97 0.84 7.10
CA GLY A 89 -6.69 0.41 8.28
C GLY A 89 -6.62 1.46 9.37
N ARG A 90 -7.18 1.12 10.53
CA ARG A 90 -7.11 1.93 11.74
C ARG A 90 -6.63 1.09 12.92
N VAL A 91 -5.86 1.68 13.80
CA VAL A 91 -5.47 1.11 15.08
C VAL A 91 -6.02 2.00 16.18
N GLN A 92 -6.93 1.46 16.98
CA GLN A 92 -7.32 2.05 18.26
C GLN A 92 -6.32 1.61 19.32
N PHE A 93 -5.67 2.59 19.95
CA PHE A 93 -4.54 2.38 20.83
C PHE A 93 -4.54 3.45 21.94
N GLU A 94 -4.48 3.02 23.20
CA GLU A 94 -4.41 3.94 24.34
C GLU A 94 -2.95 4.22 24.72
N PHE A 95 -2.45 5.42 24.37
CA PHE A 95 -1.05 5.80 24.61
C PHE A 95 -0.65 5.83 26.10
N GLU A 96 -1.60 6.02 27.01
CA GLU A 96 -1.35 5.97 28.46
C GLU A 96 -0.76 4.62 28.89
N GLN A 97 -1.09 3.53 28.17
CA GLN A 97 -0.58 2.18 28.43
C GLN A 97 0.90 2.00 28.05
N LEU A 98 1.52 2.94 27.30
CA LEU A 98 2.95 2.90 26.96
C LEU A 98 3.89 3.39 28.07
N GLN A 99 3.36 4.21 29.00
CA GLN A 99 4.18 4.94 29.98
C GLN A 99 4.94 4.04 30.95
N THR A 100 4.55 2.78 31.09
CA THR A 100 5.19 1.82 32.00
C THR A 100 6.36 1.04 31.38
N ASN A 101 6.53 1.02 30.04
CA ASN A 101 7.45 0.07 29.37
C ASN A 101 8.28 0.64 28.20
N VAL A 102 8.14 1.91 27.82
CA VAL A 102 8.94 2.52 26.74
C VAL A 102 10.04 3.41 27.32
N ARG A 103 11.30 3.09 26.99
CA ARG A 103 12.46 3.92 27.34
C ARG A 103 12.46 5.19 26.48
N LEU A 104 12.68 6.36 27.09
CA LEU A 104 12.82 7.66 26.43
C LEU A 104 13.67 7.56 25.14
N ALA A 105 13.18 8.16 24.07
CA ALA A 105 13.81 8.26 22.76
C ALA A 105 13.57 9.66 22.20
N ASP A 106 14.40 10.09 21.26
CA ASP A 106 14.29 11.43 20.67
C ASP A 106 13.08 11.50 19.73
N GLU A 107 12.82 10.40 19.01
CA GLU A 107 11.63 10.24 18.18
C GLU A 107 10.95 8.91 18.47
N MET A 108 9.62 8.94 18.50
CA MET A 108 8.75 7.79 18.69
C MET A 108 7.64 7.84 17.65
N GLN A 109 7.54 6.81 16.80
CA GLN A 109 6.51 6.73 15.77
C GLN A 109 5.84 5.36 15.81
N LEU A 110 4.53 5.35 16.03
CA LEU A 110 3.73 4.13 15.94
C LEU A 110 3.69 3.67 14.47
N GLN A 111 3.94 2.40 14.22
CA GLN A 111 4.01 1.85 12.86
C GLN A 111 3.42 0.44 12.80
N ILE A 112 2.74 0.17 11.68
CA ILE A 112 2.37 -1.18 11.26
C ILE A 112 3.29 -1.61 10.13
N ARG A 113 3.66 -2.88 10.11
CA ARG A 113 4.46 -3.50 9.06
C ARG A 113 3.67 -4.59 8.38
N PHE A 114 3.87 -4.73 7.08
CA PHE A 114 3.21 -5.73 6.24
C PHE A 114 4.23 -6.62 5.55
N ASN A 115 3.88 -7.90 5.40
CA ASN A 115 4.55 -8.80 4.48
C ASN A 115 3.92 -8.61 3.10
N THR A 116 4.75 -8.35 2.10
CA THR A 116 4.31 -8.27 0.70
C THR A 116 4.38 -9.67 0.07
N PRO A 117 3.61 -9.94 -0.99
CA PRO A 117 3.67 -11.23 -1.70
C PRO A 117 5.05 -11.52 -2.31
N ALA A 118 5.87 -10.48 -2.51
CA ALA A 118 7.25 -10.60 -2.99
C ALA A 118 8.25 -10.97 -1.87
N GLY A 119 7.78 -11.24 -0.65
CA GLY A 119 8.64 -11.57 0.50
C GLY A 119 9.40 -10.38 1.07
N LYS A 120 8.96 -9.15 0.79
CA LYS A 120 9.53 -7.93 1.38
C LYS A 120 8.66 -7.46 2.55
N THR A 121 9.20 -6.57 3.37
CA THR A 121 8.45 -5.86 4.39
C THR A 121 8.30 -4.39 4.00
N ILE A 122 7.08 -3.87 4.10
CA ILE A 122 6.79 -2.44 4.00
C ILE A 122 6.19 -1.95 5.31
N SER A 123 6.40 -0.68 5.64
CA SER A 123 5.95 -0.07 6.90
C SER A 123 5.08 1.13 6.62
N ALA A 124 3.99 1.26 7.37
CA ALA A 124 3.12 2.42 7.35
C ALA A 124 3.17 3.11 8.72
N PRO A 125 3.34 4.44 8.78
CA PRO A 125 3.12 5.17 10.01
C PRO A 125 1.64 5.10 10.40
N ILE A 126 1.37 5.01 11.70
CA ILE A 126 0.03 5.12 12.25
C ILE A 126 -0.11 6.54 12.79
N SER A 127 -1.12 7.27 12.31
CA SER A 127 -1.44 8.61 12.80
C SER A 127 -1.72 8.57 14.30
N SER A 128 -1.06 9.42 15.09
CA SER A 128 -1.31 9.52 16.53
C SER A 128 -2.65 10.18 16.85
N GLU A 129 -3.22 10.95 15.91
CA GLU A 129 -4.49 11.65 16.08
C GLU A 129 -5.68 10.74 15.76
N SER A 130 -5.64 10.10 14.60
CA SER A 130 -6.76 9.30 14.12
C SER A 130 -6.57 7.80 14.28
N GLY A 131 -5.34 7.32 14.47
CA GLY A 131 -5.01 5.90 14.43
C GLY A 131 -5.04 5.30 13.02
N ILE A 132 -5.33 6.09 11.98
CA ILE A 132 -5.35 5.62 10.59
C ILE A 132 -3.93 5.39 10.10
N PHE A 133 -3.74 4.31 9.34
CA PHE A 133 -2.52 4.05 8.58
C PHE A 133 -2.86 3.78 7.13
N PHE A 134 -1.91 4.11 6.26
CA PHE A 134 -1.92 3.63 4.88
C PHE A 134 -0.50 3.58 4.30
N VAL A 135 -0.28 2.68 3.35
CA VAL A 135 0.96 2.60 2.55
C VAL A 135 0.64 2.02 1.18
N GLU A 136 1.29 2.54 0.15
CA GLU A 136 1.19 2.01 -1.21
C GLU A 136 2.35 1.06 -1.51
N ASP A 137 2.04 -0.11 -2.08
CA ASP A 137 3.02 -0.99 -2.73
C ASP A 137 2.82 -1.00 -4.24
N LEU A 138 3.91 -1.22 -4.97
CA LEU A 138 3.94 -1.19 -6.42
C LEU A 138 4.40 -2.54 -6.96
N THR A 139 3.59 -3.12 -7.85
CA THR A 139 3.82 -4.45 -8.41
C THR A 139 3.87 -4.41 -9.94
N TYR A 140 4.67 -5.29 -10.54
CA TYR A 140 4.84 -5.37 -12.00
C TYR A 140 4.48 -6.75 -12.53
N ARG A 141 3.65 -6.78 -13.58
CA ARG A 141 3.18 -7.99 -14.29
C ARG A 141 2.67 -9.08 -13.35
N GLN A 142 1.86 -8.69 -12.36
CA GLN A 142 1.27 -9.64 -11.43
C GLN A 142 -0.19 -9.94 -11.76
N ASN A 143 -0.62 -11.17 -11.47
CA ASN A 143 -2.04 -11.49 -11.45
C ASN A 143 -2.69 -10.80 -10.24
N PRO A 144 -3.83 -10.10 -10.39
CA PRO A 144 -4.51 -9.44 -9.27
C PRO A 144 -4.82 -10.34 -8.06
N GLN A 145 -4.93 -11.66 -8.25
CA GLN A 145 -5.06 -12.63 -7.15
C GLN A 145 -3.89 -12.57 -6.14
N ILE A 146 -2.72 -12.07 -6.56
CA ILE A 146 -1.57 -11.93 -5.67
C ILE A 146 -1.85 -10.98 -4.50
N PHE A 147 -2.73 -9.99 -4.69
CA PHE A 147 -3.07 -9.02 -3.65
C PHE A 147 -3.69 -9.71 -2.44
N ALA A 148 -4.32 -10.87 -2.59
CA ALA A 148 -4.88 -11.61 -1.46
C ALA A 148 -3.81 -12.05 -0.42
N GLN A 149 -2.52 -12.03 -0.78
CA GLN A 149 -1.44 -12.59 0.04
C GLN A 149 -0.77 -11.57 0.97
N TYR A 150 -1.09 -10.28 0.88
CA TYR A 150 -0.57 -9.31 1.85
C TYR A 150 -1.04 -9.66 3.26
N SER A 151 -0.14 -9.54 4.23
CA SER A 151 -0.45 -9.80 5.63
C SER A 151 0.19 -8.78 6.55
N VAL A 152 -0.44 -8.52 7.70
CA VAL A 152 0.18 -7.77 8.80
C VAL A 152 1.32 -8.62 9.34
N GLN A 153 2.51 -8.02 9.38
CA GLN A 153 3.69 -8.62 10.02
C GLN A 153 3.72 -8.27 11.50
N SER A 154 3.62 -6.98 11.83
CA SER A 154 3.72 -6.50 13.21
C SER A 154 3.14 -5.10 13.38
N ILE A 155 2.72 -4.79 14.60
CA ILE A 155 2.33 -3.45 15.04
C ILE A 155 3.22 -3.10 16.23
N GLY A 156 3.77 -1.90 16.26
CA GLY A 156 4.76 -1.54 17.26
C GLY A 156 5.26 -0.11 17.13
N LEU A 157 6.25 0.22 17.95
CA LEU A 157 6.81 1.56 18.07
C LEU A 157 8.22 1.61 17.51
N GLN A 158 8.41 2.45 16.51
CA GLN A 158 9.73 2.81 16.00
C GLN A 158 10.33 3.90 16.90
N LEU A 159 11.47 3.60 17.50
CA LEU A 159 12.25 4.49 18.34
C LEU A 159 13.49 4.93 17.58
N VAL A 160 13.81 6.21 17.62
CA VAL A 160 15.07 6.78 17.13
C VAL A 160 15.79 7.45 18.29
N ARG A 161 17.07 7.11 18.48
CA ARG A 161 17.94 7.70 19.50
C ARG A 161 19.20 8.23 18.86
N SER A 162 19.53 9.47 19.17
CA SER A 162 20.79 10.09 18.82
C SER A 162 21.85 9.62 19.81
N GLU A 163 22.96 9.13 19.28
CA GLU A 163 24.11 8.77 20.08
C GLU A 163 25.08 9.96 20.18
N PRO A 164 25.87 10.06 21.28
CA PRO A 164 26.89 11.11 21.42
C PRO A 164 27.92 11.13 20.27
N SER A 165 28.04 10.04 19.52
CA SER A 165 28.88 9.91 18.32
C SER A 165 28.35 10.65 17.09
N GLY A 166 27.12 11.21 17.15
CA GLY A 166 26.42 11.80 16.01
C GLY A 166 25.68 10.78 15.14
N LEU A 167 25.74 9.49 15.46
CA LEU A 167 24.96 8.44 14.80
C LEU A 167 23.55 8.34 15.41
N SER A 168 22.59 7.82 14.65
CA SER A 168 21.26 7.51 15.18
C SER A 168 21.03 6.00 15.22
N ARG A 169 20.54 5.49 16.35
CA ARG A 169 20.12 4.11 16.54
C ARG A 169 18.61 4.01 16.37
N ARG A 170 18.19 3.11 15.50
CA ARG A 170 16.77 2.78 15.26
C ARG A 170 16.42 1.45 15.91
N GLU A 171 15.37 1.43 16.71
CA GLU A 171 14.88 0.24 17.41
C GLU A 171 13.37 0.11 17.16
N TYR A 172 12.89 -1.11 16.87
CA TYR A 172 11.46 -1.34 16.66
C TYR A 172 10.92 -2.27 17.74
N GLN A 173 10.15 -1.70 18.66
CA GLN A 173 9.54 -2.42 19.76
C GLN A 173 8.17 -2.94 19.31
N LYS A 174 8.06 -4.26 19.12
CA LYS A 174 6.82 -4.90 18.67
C LYS A 174 5.83 -5.05 19.82
N PHE A 175 4.59 -4.68 19.59
CA PHE A 175 3.45 -4.96 20.47
C PHE A 175 2.76 -6.24 20.03
N ILE A 176 2.41 -6.28 18.75
CA ILE A 176 1.85 -7.45 18.06
C ILE A 176 2.88 -7.92 17.04
N ASP A 177 3.19 -9.21 17.01
CA ASP A 177 4.15 -9.82 16.09
C ASP A 177 3.58 -11.10 15.48
N PHE A 178 2.99 -10.98 14.30
CA PHE A 178 2.62 -12.12 13.47
C PHE A 178 3.82 -12.73 12.74
N ARG A 179 4.98 -12.07 12.79
CA ARG A 179 6.23 -12.40 12.08
C ARG A 179 6.11 -12.27 10.56
N GLU A 180 7.21 -12.59 9.87
CA GLU A 180 7.23 -12.78 8.42
C GLU A 180 6.46 -14.05 8.07
N ILE A 181 5.14 -13.91 7.91
CA ILE A 181 4.24 -14.98 7.52
C ILE A 181 3.72 -14.75 6.11
N GLN A 182 3.58 -15.86 5.39
CA GLN A 182 2.96 -15.96 4.08
C GLN A 182 1.97 -17.12 4.13
N PRO A 183 0.92 -17.11 3.29
CA PRO A 183 0.02 -18.24 3.24
C PRO A 183 0.81 -19.51 2.86
N LEU A 184 0.66 -20.57 3.63
CA LEU A 184 1.30 -21.87 3.35
C LEU A 184 0.85 -22.41 1.99
N ARG A 185 -0.40 -22.10 1.63
CA ARG A 185 -1.01 -22.49 0.37
C ARG A 185 -2.07 -21.49 -0.05
N VAL A 186 -2.13 -21.22 -1.35
CA VAL A 186 -3.21 -20.46 -1.99
C VAL A 186 -3.88 -21.38 -3.02
N GLN A 187 -5.19 -21.58 -2.92
CA GLN A 187 -5.96 -22.48 -3.79
C GLN A 187 -7.20 -21.79 -4.32
N GLY A 188 -7.73 -22.28 -5.45
CA GLY A 188 -8.94 -21.72 -6.07
C GLY A 188 -8.63 -20.50 -6.92
N GLN A 189 -9.68 -19.73 -7.25
CA GLN A 189 -9.57 -18.51 -8.06
C GLN A 189 -10.58 -17.46 -7.59
N LEU A 190 -10.24 -16.19 -7.78
CA LEU A 190 -11.16 -15.07 -7.65
C LEU A 190 -11.72 -14.69 -9.01
N ASP A 191 -13.00 -14.31 -9.03
CA ASP A 191 -13.73 -13.86 -10.21
C ASP A 191 -13.35 -12.41 -10.50
N PHE A 192 -12.11 -12.19 -10.95
CA PHE A 192 -11.69 -10.87 -11.41
C PHE A 192 -12.40 -10.51 -12.71
N PRO A 193 -12.95 -9.28 -12.82
CA PRO A 193 -13.49 -8.81 -14.09
C PRO A 193 -12.36 -8.79 -15.13
N THR A 194 -12.62 -9.42 -16.27
CA THR A 194 -11.69 -9.48 -17.41
C THR A 194 -12.01 -8.46 -18.49
N THR A 195 -13.19 -7.85 -18.43
CA THR A 195 -13.63 -6.76 -19.29
C THR A 195 -13.85 -5.51 -18.48
N MET A 196 -13.63 -4.34 -19.10
CA MET A 196 -13.92 -3.06 -18.47
C MET A 196 -15.38 -2.98 -18.05
N VAL A 197 -15.58 -2.72 -16.76
CA VAL A 197 -16.89 -2.51 -16.15
C VAL A 197 -16.85 -1.16 -15.43
N PRO A 198 -17.94 -0.37 -15.46
CA PRO A 198 -17.97 0.92 -14.79
C PRO A 198 -17.59 0.77 -13.32
N SER A 199 -16.62 1.57 -12.89
CA SER A 199 -16.18 1.57 -11.51
C SER A 199 -17.28 2.11 -10.59
N ARG A 200 -17.36 1.56 -9.39
CA ARG A 200 -18.29 1.99 -8.33
C ARG A 200 -17.52 2.73 -7.27
N TYR A 201 -18.11 3.79 -6.73
CA TYR A 201 -17.53 4.49 -5.60
C TYR A 201 -17.72 3.64 -4.33
N LEU A 202 -16.62 3.23 -3.71
CA LEU A 202 -16.68 2.24 -2.64
C LEU A 202 -17.43 2.77 -1.43
N ILE A 203 -17.26 4.05 -1.08
CA ILE A 203 -17.87 4.64 0.12
C ILE A 203 -19.40 4.57 0.08
N SER A 204 -20.01 4.70 -1.11
CA SER A 204 -21.47 4.59 -1.25
C SER A 204 -22.03 3.19 -1.04
N ASP A 205 -21.24 2.15 -1.31
CA ASP A 205 -21.67 0.74 -1.22
C ASP A 205 -21.16 0.05 0.05
N ARG A 206 -20.16 0.63 0.71
CA ARG A 206 -19.34 0.02 1.76
C ARG A 206 -20.12 -0.49 2.95
N SER A 207 -21.02 0.31 3.53
CA SER A 207 -21.82 -0.10 4.69
C SER A 207 -22.69 -1.33 4.42
N ARG A 208 -23.04 -1.60 3.15
CA ARG A 208 -23.81 -2.80 2.75
C ARG A 208 -22.92 -4.03 2.55
N MET A 209 -21.61 -3.84 2.35
CA MET A 209 -20.65 -4.91 2.09
C MET A 209 -19.96 -5.43 3.35
N LEU A 210 -20.17 -4.78 4.50
CA LEU A 210 -19.62 -5.21 5.78
C LEU A 210 -20.39 -6.42 6.30
N LEU A 211 -19.83 -7.61 6.10
CA LEU A 211 -20.31 -8.83 6.73
C LEU A 211 -20.08 -8.72 8.23
N ARG A 212 -21.15 -8.80 9.04
CA ARG A 212 -21.02 -9.06 10.48
C ARG A 212 -20.42 -10.45 10.66
N GLN A 213 -19.13 -10.52 10.93
CA GLN A 213 -18.46 -11.78 11.25
C GLN A 213 -18.47 -11.96 12.77
N GLN A 214 -18.49 -13.20 13.24
CA GLN A 214 -18.36 -13.42 14.69
C GLN A 214 -16.96 -13.02 15.11
N ASN A 215 -16.88 -11.98 15.94
CA ASN A 215 -15.60 -11.53 16.45
C ASN A 215 -15.05 -12.50 17.49
N PRO A 216 -13.88 -13.09 17.24
CA PRO A 216 -13.22 -13.87 18.26
C PRO A 216 -12.73 -12.93 19.38
N GLN A 217 -12.64 -13.45 20.61
CA GLN A 217 -12.16 -12.70 21.79
C GLN A 217 -10.79 -12.07 21.55
N GLU A 218 -10.37 -11.11 22.36
CA GLU A 218 -8.98 -10.63 22.30
C GLU A 218 -7.98 -11.79 22.42
N TRP A 219 -6.85 -11.69 21.71
CA TRP A 219 -5.78 -12.68 21.82
C TRP A 219 -4.41 -12.07 21.64
N ASN A 220 -3.42 -12.77 22.19
CA ASN A 220 -2.01 -12.54 21.90
C ASN A 220 -1.57 -13.57 20.84
N PRO A 221 -1.12 -13.14 19.65
CA PRO A 221 -0.72 -14.08 18.60
C PRO A 221 0.40 -15.01 19.06
N PRO A 222 0.31 -16.32 18.81
CA PRO A 222 1.36 -17.26 19.16
C PRO A 222 2.60 -16.99 18.30
N ARG A 223 3.72 -17.62 18.70
CA ARG A 223 5.00 -17.49 17.97
C ARG A 223 4.93 -17.92 16.50
N LEU A 224 3.99 -18.78 16.12
CA LEU A 224 3.86 -19.28 14.76
C LEU A 224 2.37 -19.33 14.40
N VAL A 225 1.95 -18.43 13.52
CA VAL A 225 0.63 -18.46 12.91
C VAL A 225 0.77 -19.13 11.55
N GLN A 226 -0.02 -20.19 11.33
CA GLN A 226 -0.07 -20.90 10.07
C GLN A 226 -1.45 -20.72 9.45
N TYR A 227 -1.48 -20.36 8.17
CA TYR A 227 -2.74 -20.19 7.45
C TYR A 227 -2.63 -20.53 5.97
N GLU A 228 -3.78 -20.81 5.38
CA GLU A 228 -4.00 -21.01 3.95
C GLU A 228 -5.09 -20.06 3.46
N LEU A 229 -5.05 -19.76 2.17
CA LEU A 229 -6.09 -18.99 1.48
C LEU A 229 -6.80 -19.87 0.46
N LEU A 230 -8.13 -19.88 0.52
CA LEU A 230 -8.99 -20.50 -0.49
C LEU A 230 -9.80 -19.41 -1.18
N LEU A 231 -9.47 -19.16 -2.44
CA LEU A 231 -10.11 -18.18 -3.31
C LEU A 231 -11.38 -18.81 -3.91
N GLN A 232 -12.54 -18.20 -3.63
CA GLN A 232 -13.86 -18.78 -3.91
C GLN A 232 -14.73 -17.79 -4.71
N GLY A 233 -14.26 -17.38 -5.88
CA GLY A 233 -14.99 -16.45 -6.75
C GLY A 233 -15.07 -15.05 -6.15
N ASP A 234 -16.09 -14.79 -5.34
CA ASP A 234 -16.41 -13.49 -4.71
C ASP A 234 -15.83 -13.29 -3.30
N ARG A 235 -15.17 -14.31 -2.74
CA ARG A 235 -14.66 -14.29 -1.36
C ARG A 235 -13.35 -15.03 -1.21
N ILE A 236 -12.65 -14.74 -0.11
CA ILE A 236 -11.37 -15.35 0.26
C ILE A 236 -11.55 -16.01 1.62
N ALA A 237 -11.52 -17.34 1.69
CA ALA A 237 -11.55 -18.04 2.96
C ALA A 237 -10.14 -18.15 3.56
N VAL A 238 -9.99 -17.67 4.80
CA VAL A 238 -8.78 -17.74 5.60
C VAL A 238 -8.91 -18.91 6.56
N ARG A 239 -8.12 -19.96 6.32
CA ARG A 239 -8.04 -21.13 7.21
C ARG A 239 -6.78 -21.03 8.01
N SER A 240 -6.89 -20.88 9.33
CA SER A 240 -5.72 -20.80 10.21
C SER A 240 -5.86 -21.75 11.38
N THR A 241 -4.71 -22.17 11.91
CA THR A 241 -4.64 -23.06 13.08
C THR A 241 -5.39 -22.51 14.29
N ASP A 242 -5.38 -21.19 14.44
CA ASP A 242 -5.97 -20.48 15.57
C ASP A 242 -7.42 -20.03 15.31
N GLN A 243 -7.97 -20.29 14.11
CA GLN A 243 -9.26 -19.77 13.64
C GLN A 243 -9.34 -18.24 13.71
N ARG A 244 -8.21 -17.60 13.40
CA ARG A 244 -7.95 -16.15 13.39
C ARG A 244 -7.65 -15.64 12.00
N ARG A 245 -7.84 -14.34 11.78
CA ARG A 245 -7.61 -13.68 10.47
C ARG A 245 -7.09 -12.26 10.57
N GLU A 246 -6.78 -11.79 11.78
CA GLU A 246 -6.31 -10.42 12.07
C GLU A 246 -4.98 -10.11 11.37
N PHE A 247 -4.26 -11.11 10.88
CA PHE A 247 -3.09 -10.94 10.05
C PHE A 247 -3.40 -10.78 8.55
N ALA A 248 -4.55 -11.21 8.05
CA ALA A 248 -4.95 -11.05 6.64
C ALA A 248 -5.72 -9.74 6.45
N ALA A 249 -5.97 -9.30 5.22
CA ALA A 249 -6.90 -8.19 4.99
C ALA A 249 -8.33 -8.56 5.43
N ASP A 250 -9.20 -7.55 5.52
CA ASP A 250 -10.63 -7.71 5.75
C ASP A 250 -11.38 -7.76 4.42
N ILE A 251 -11.04 -6.84 3.51
CA ILE A 251 -11.63 -6.75 2.17
C ILE A 251 -10.55 -6.35 1.16
N LEU A 252 -10.60 -6.97 -0.03
CA LEU A 252 -9.85 -6.56 -1.21
C LEU A 252 -10.82 -5.93 -2.22
N TYR A 253 -10.57 -4.69 -2.61
CA TYR A 253 -11.21 -4.01 -3.73
C TYR A 253 -10.24 -3.97 -4.91
N TRP A 254 -10.74 -4.20 -6.12
CA TRP A 254 -9.94 -4.12 -7.34
C TRP A 254 -10.58 -3.21 -8.36
N ASN A 255 -9.79 -2.28 -8.87
CA ASN A 255 -10.10 -1.42 -9.99
C ASN A 255 -9.28 -1.85 -11.20
N LEU A 256 -9.94 -2.47 -12.17
CA LEU A 256 -9.33 -2.92 -13.42
C LEU A 256 -8.93 -1.74 -14.32
N GLU A 257 -9.67 -0.64 -14.30
CA GLU A 257 -9.43 0.53 -15.16
C GLU A 257 -8.08 1.18 -14.84
N ASP A 258 -7.83 1.42 -13.55
CA ASP A 258 -6.61 2.09 -13.07
C ASP A 258 -5.52 1.12 -12.60
N GLN A 259 -5.75 -0.20 -12.66
CA GLN A 259 -4.87 -1.23 -12.10
C GLN A 259 -4.55 -1.01 -10.61
N ARG A 260 -5.57 -0.64 -9.83
CA ARG A 260 -5.43 -0.30 -8.40
C ARG A 260 -6.18 -1.29 -7.52
N ALA A 261 -5.49 -1.77 -6.50
CA ALA A 261 -6.06 -2.55 -5.41
C ALA A 261 -6.14 -1.69 -4.14
N LEU A 262 -7.22 -1.82 -3.39
CA LEU A 262 -7.31 -1.35 -2.00
C LEU A 262 -7.51 -2.57 -1.11
N LEU A 263 -6.58 -2.77 -0.18
CA LEU A 263 -6.65 -3.77 0.87
C LEU A 263 -6.96 -3.09 2.18
N ASP A 264 -8.21 -3.24 2.60
CA ASP A 264 -8.69 -2.77 3.87
C ASP A 264 -8.41 -3.83 4.94
N PHE A 265 -7.57 -3.51 5.92
CA PHE A 265 -7.26 -4.37 7.07
C PHE A 265 -8.23 -4.18 8.25
N GLY A 266 -9.21 -3.29 8.10
CA GLY A 266 -10.22 -2.98 9.09
C GLY A 266 -9.68 -2.13 10.25
N VAL A 267 -10.42 -2.17 11.36
CA VAL A 267 -10.07 -1.47 12.60
C VAL A 267 -9.54 -2.49 13.61
N TYR A 268 -8.31 -2.31 14.07
CA TYR A 268 -7.72 -3.08 15.14
C TYR A 268 -7.90 -2.39 16.49
N ASP A 269 -8.28 -3.15 17.50
CA ASP A 269 -8.29 -2.73 18.90
C ASP A 269 -7.13 -3.44 19.61
N LEU A 270 -6.16 -2.64 20.06
CA LEU A 270 -4.97 -3.12 20.76
C LEU A 270 -5.09 -2.79 22.24
N ARG A 271 -4.91 -3.79 23.09
CA ARG A 271 -5.01 -3.63 24.55
C ARG A 271 -3.82 -4.25 25.25
N PHE A 272 -3.29 -3.56 26.25
CA PHE A 272 -2.28 -4.10 27.12
C PHE A 272 -2.95 -4.86 28.28
N GLN A 273 -2.63 -6.14 28.42
CA GLN A 273 -3.05 -6.93 29.59
C GLN A 273 -1.97 -6.86 30.66
N GLU A 274 -2.26 -6.14 31.75
CA GLU A 274 -1.30 -5.94 32.86
C GLU A 274 -0.88 -7.27 33.52
N GLU A 275 -1.83 -8.20 33.68
CA GLU A 275 -1.60 -9.51 34.32
C GLU A 275 -0.52 -10.32 33.60
N ASN A 276 -0.58 -10.35 32.27
CA ASN A 276 0.32 -11.13 31.41
C ASN A 276 1.48 -10.30 30.86
N ARG A 277 1.47 -8.98 31.10
CA ARG A 277 2.38 -7.97 30.53
C ARG A 277 2.55 -8.12 29.01
N ASN A 278 1.46 -8.34 28.31
CA ASN A 278 1.47 -8.55 26.87
C ASN A 278 0.38 -7.71 26.19
N TRP A 279 0.55 -7.51 24.89
CA TRP A 279 -0.46 -6.86 24.07
C TRP A 279 -1.37 -7.91 23.44
N THR A 280 -2.66 -7.62 23.41
CA THR A 280 -3.66 -8.37 22.66
C THR A 280 -4.19 -7.54 21.51
N ILE A 281 -4.68 -8.24 20.50
CA ILE A 281 -5.31 -7.66 19.32
C ILE A 281 -6.67 -8.30 19.11
N ARG A 282 -7.60 -7.53 18.56
CA ARG A 282 -8.78 -8.02 17.87
C ARG A 282 -9.11 -7.09 16.71
N ARG A 283 -9.75 -7.61 15.66
CA ARG A 283 -10.40 -6.78 14.66
C ARG A 283 -11.80 -6.42 15.16
N GLN A 284 -12.19 -5.15 15.07
CA GLN A 284 -13.54 -4.71 15.41
C GLN A 284 -14.50 -5.01 14.25
N ASP A 285 -15.75 -5.31 14.60
CA ASP A 285 -16.85 -5.27 13.64
C ASP A 285 -17.31 -3.82 13.57
N TYR A 286 -17.61 -3.37 12.36
CA TYR A 286 -18.34 -2.13 12.18
C TYR A 286 -19.76 -2.31 12.70
N GLN A 287 -20.08 -1.67 13.82
CA GLN A 287 -21.44 -1.69 14.37
C GLN A 287 -22.24 -0.50 13.85
N GLU A 288 -21.57 0.65 13.71
CA GLU A 288 -22.14 1.90 13.25
C GLU A 288 -21.36 2.46 12.05
N PRO A 289 -21.99 3.24 11.15
CA PRO A 289 -21.28 3.90 10.05
C PRO A 289 -20.13 4.81 10.50
N THR A 290 -20.17 5.29 11.75
CA THR A 290 -19.10 6.12 12.35
C THR A 290 -17.82 5.35 12.66
N ASP A 291 -17.89 4.03 12.72
CA ASP A 291 -16.71 3.17 12.93
C ASP A 291 -15.87 3.07 11.63
N ASP A 292 -16.44 3.47 10.50
CA ASP A 292 -15.82 3.40 9.18
C ASP A 292 -14.79 4.51 8.94
N TYR A 293 -13.53 4.16 9.20
CA TYR A 293 -12.39 5.06 9.00
C TYR A 293 -12.15 5.44 7.53
N LEU A 294 -12.73 4.73 6.55
CA LEU A 294 -12.47 5.06 5.14
C LEU A 294 -13.09 6.39 4.72
N LEU A 295 -14.12 6.88 5.40
CA LEU A 295 -14.64 8.24 5.16
C LEU A 295 -13.56 9.29 5.43
N GLU A 296 -12.89 9.17 6.58
CA GLU A 296 -11.78 10.04 6.97
C GLU A 296 -10.56 9.83 6.07
N LEU A 297 -10.27 8.60 5.65
CA LEU A 297 -9.20 8.33 4.68
C LEU A 297 -9.50 8.95 3.30
N ALA A 298 -10.77 9.00 2.88
CA ALA A 298 -11.20 9.53 1.60
C ALA A 298 -11.05 11.06 1.49
N ASP A 299 -10.95 11.77 2.63
CA ASP A 299 -10.63 13.20 2.64
C ASP A 299 -9.20 13.48 2.12
N ASN A 300 -8.34 12.45 2.09
CA ASN A 300 -7.04 12.55 1.43
C ASN A 300 -7.20 12.43 -0.10
N LEU A 301 -7.21 13.58 -0.78
CA LEU A 301 -7.36 13.68 -2.23
C LEU A 301 -6.33 12.87 -3.02
N ALA A 302 -5.11 12.67 -2.49
CA ALA A 302 -4.09 11.86 -3.17
C ALA A 302 -4.48 10.37 -3.26
N LEU A 303 -5.39 9.90 -2.41
CA LEU A 303 -5.87 8.53 -2.36
C LEU A 303 -7.18 8.33 -3.15
N SER A 304 -7.76 9.40 -3.70
CA SER A 304 -9.00 9.37 -4.52
C SER A 304 -9.07 8.20 -5.52
N PRO A 305 -7.99 7.87 -6.29
CA PRO A 305 -8.04 6.78 -7.27
C PRO A 305 -8.30 5.38 -6.68
N TYR A 306 -8.07 5.19 -5.37
CA TYR A 306 -8.30 3.90 -4.69
C TYR A 306 -9.75 3.72 -4.23
N PHE A 307 -10.55 4.78 -4.25
CA PHE A 307 -11.92 4.73 -3.76
C PHE A 307 -12.94 4.24 -4.80
N PHE A 308 -12.45 3.70 -5.90
CA PHE A 308 -13.24 3.13 -6.99
C PHE A 308 -12.88 1.66 -7.19
N TYR A 309 -13.85 0.83 -7.57
CA TYR A 309 -13.63 -0.60 -7.80
C TYR A 309 -14.55 -1.16 -8.89
N SER A 310 -14.16 -2.24 -9.54
CA SER A 310 -14.83 -2.87 -10.69
C SER A 310 -16.06 -3.71 -10.31
N GLY A 311 -16.79 -3.32 -9.26
CA GLY A 311 -18.10 -3.88 -8.91
C GLY A 311 -18.10 -5.16 -8.08
N ILE A 312 -16.95 -5.80 -7.83
CA ILE A 312 -16.80 -6.93 -6.89
C ILE A 312 -15.76 -6.55 -5.83
N ALA A 313 -16.11 -6.70 -4.56
CA ALA A 313 -15.15 -6.64 -3.46
C ALA A 313 -15.05 -8.02 -2.81
N TYR A 314 -13.83 -8.47 -2.55
CA TYR A 314 -13.54 -9.82 -2.10
C TYR A 314 -13.34 -9.79 -0.59
N SER A 315 -14.34 -10.27 0.14
CA SER A 315 -14.29 -10.32 1.60
C SER A 315 -13.42 -11.49 2.07
N PHE A 316 -12.57 -11.25 3.06
CA PHE A 316 -11.83 -12.29 3.76
C PHE A 316 -12.70 -12.86 4.87
N ILE A 317 -12.98 -14.15 4.86
CA ILE A 317 -13.83 -14.81 5.86
C ILE A 317 -12.99 -15.81 6.64
N ALA A 318 -13.11 -15.84 7.97
CA ALA A 318 -12.53 -16.92 8.76
C ALA A 318 -13.28 -18.21 8.44
N GLN A 319 -12.55 -19.28 8.12
CA GLN A 319 -13.11 -20.62 7.97
C GLN A 319 -12.44 -21.56 8.99
N PRO A 320 -13.23 -22.29 9.79
CA PRO A 320 -12.72 -23.21 10.81
C PRO A 320 -11.95 -24.39 10.25
#